data_AF-A0A8D4BN88-F1
#
_entry.id   AF-A0A8D4BN88-F1
#
_cell.length_a   1.000
_cell.length_b   1.000
_cell.length_c   1.000
_cell.angle_alpha   90.00
_cell.angle_beta   90.00
_cell.angle_gamma   90.00
#
_symmetry.space_group_name_H-M   'P 1'
#
loop_
_entity.id
_entity.type
_entity.pdbx_description
1 polymer ?
#
loop_
_entity_poly.entity_id
_entity_poly.type
_entity_poly.pdbx_seq_one_letter_code
_entity_poly.pdbx_strand_id
1 'polypeptide(L)'
;MNFYEFNNNAEQNLMLIERYEWADFSSVTIDHSITKSAFTFVGHGENRDITIEVKGKEVEQVIRNHSSMEVNVVKRPVWTKVLGYRSQTSWKMFVASTVYTLILLFILNALLPASTHNFITGLSLFLFLLSIIGFLVGLIKPKWVLPKFKVKTRKRVLFSYLYLILSCLFIVGIFSDEESTSTPASTQISSSQNSVTVASKKDGADSSEQKVEKNDSDKAVKEEKKQKAEEQAAKEEAKRKAEEQAAKEEDRDVKAQEQAAKEEAERKAQQQAASQQATTSSSTSSSGNYKPFENDPSDDQQSNMSCSGQIKGNKNSKIYHVPGGAYYDRTQDNIVWFCSEADAQAAGYRESQR
;
A
#
# COMPACT_ATOMS: atom_id res chain seq x y z
N MET A 1 23.69 6.11 30.25
CA MET A 1 22.48 5.32 29.98
C MET A 1 22.63 3.91 30.55
N ASN A 2 21.70 3.46 31.39
CA ASN A 2 21.70 2.13 31.99
C ASN A 2 20.46 1.35 31.52
N PHE A 3 20.64 0.12 31.07
CA PHE A 3 19.55 -0.78 30.66
C PHE A 3 19.26 -1.78 31.76
N TYR A 4 17.97 -1.92 32.10
CA TYR A 4 17.52 -2.86 33.12
C TYR A 4 16.52 -3.83 32.51
N GLU A 5 16.67 -5.12 32.82
CA GLU A 5 15.69 -6.16 32.51
C GLU A 5 14.77 -6.34 33.70
N PHE A 6 13.48 -6.48 33.45
CA PHE A 6 12.52 -6.79 34.49
C PHE A 6 12.48 -8.30 34.74
N ASN A 7 12.87 -8.75 35.93
CA ASN A 7 12.82 -10.16 36.31
C ASN A 7 11.67 -10.38 37.30
N ASN A 8 10.63 -11.11 36.87
CA ASN A 8 9.44 -11.38 37.67
C ASN A 8 9.70 -12.27 38.91
N ASN A 9 10.88 -12.89 39.02
CA ASN A 9 11.16 -13.95 40.00
C ASN A 9 12.20 -13.60 41.07
N ALA A 10 12.70 -12.36 41.11
CA ALA A 10 13.72 -11.92 42.07
C ALA A 10 13.19 -10.85 43.04
N GLU A 11 13.67 -10.83 44.29
CA GLU A 11 13.28 -9.83 45.30
C GLU A 11 13.52 -8.38 44.86
N GLN A 12 14.48 -8.18 43.93
CA GLN A 12 14.64 -6.95 43.17
C GLN A 12 14.25 -7.21 41.71
N ASN A 13 13.15 -6.61 41.28
CA ASN A 13 12.55 -6.86 39.97
C ASN A 13 13.34 -6.26 38.79
N LEU A 14 14.54 -5.70 38.98
CA LEU A 14 15.32 -5.02 37.94
C LEU A 14 16.78 -5.47 37.98
N MET A 15 17.25 -6.10 36.90
CA MET A 15 18.66 -6.46 36.73
C MET A 15 19.32 -5.54 35.71
N LEU A 16 20.47 -4.95 36.04
CA LEU A 16 21.24 -4.16 35.09
C LEU A 16 21.82 -5.08 34.01
N ILE A 17 21.45 -4.84 32.75
CA ILE A 17 21.95 -5.58 31.58
C ILE A 17 23.24 -4.92 31.10
N GLU A 18 23.17 -3.63 30.80
CA GLU A 18 24.24 -2.88 30.15
C GLU A 18 24.31 -1.45 30.67
N ARG A 19 25.52 -0.90 30.67
CA ARG A 19 25.79 0.49 31.01
C ARG A 19 26.60 1.13 29.89
N TYR A 20 26.15 2.29 29.46
CA TYR A 20 26.82 3.16 28.51
C TYR A 20 26.95 4.56 29.08
N GLU A 21 28.00 5.27 28.74
CA GLU A 21 28.10 6.70 29.01
C GLU A 21 27.52 7.48 27.83
N TRP A 22 26.94 8.65 28.10
CA TRP A 22 26.44 9.51 27.01
C TRP A 22 27.58 10.01 26.12
N ALA A 23 28.81 10.07 26.64
CA ALA A 23 30.01 10.44 25.89
C ALA A 23 30.44 9.39 24.86
N ASP A 24 29.96 8.14 24.98
CA ASP A 24 30.33 7.05 24.05
C ASP A 24 29.70 7.21 22.67
N PHE A 25 28.72 8.12 22.55
CA PHE A 25 27.93 8.30 21.35
C PHE A 25 28.06 9.73 20.83
N SER A 26 28.21 9.88 19.51
CA SER A 26 28.33 11.18 18.84
C SER A 26 26.97 11.78 18.49
N SER A 27 26.01 10.94 18.08
CA SER A 27 24.68 11.38 17.67
C SER A 27 23.63 10.31 17.88
N VAL A 28 22.37 10.72 17.85
CA VAL A 28 21.22 9.82 17.88
C VAL A 28 20.24 10.18 16.77
N THR A 29 19.84 9.18 15.98
CA THR A 29 18.77 9.30 15.00
C THR A 29 17.48 8.76 15.60
N ILE A 30 16.44 9.59 15.62
CA ILE A 30 15.15 9.27 16.24
C ILE A 30 14.08 9.17 15.16
N ASP A 31 13.44 8.02 15.09
CA ASP A 31 12.33 7.73 14.20
C ASP A 31 11.05 7.44 14.99
N HIS A 32 10.20 8.46 15.11
CA HIS A 32 8.89 8.33 15.72
C HIS A 32 7.89 7.70 14.76
N SER A 33 7.30 6.59 15.19
CA SER A 33 6.11 5.99 14.59
C SER A 33 4.89 6.12 15.51
N ILE A 34 3.72 5.69 15.03
CA ILE A 34 2.47 5.74 15.79
C ILE A 34 2.53 4.84 17.04
N THR A 35 3.28 3.73 16.98
CA THR A 35 3.25 2.67 18.00
C THR A 35 4.58 2.48 18.71
N LYS A 36 5.65 3.10 18.22
CA LYS A 36 7.01 2.97 18.75
C LYS A 36 7.90 4.10 18.29
N SER A 37 8.98 4.36 18.99
CA SER A 37 10.05 5.27 18.60
C SER A 37 11.35 4.49 18.55
N ALA A 38 11.99 4.45 17.39
CA ALA A 38 13.30 3.83 17.22
C ALA A 38 14.38 4.90 17.39
N PHE A 39 15.42 4.56 18.14
CA PHE A 39 16.56 5.40 18.43
C PHE A 39 17.82 4.66 17.99
N THR A 40 18.54 5.20 17.02
CA THR A 40 19.82 4.67 16.55
C THR A 40 20.91 5.58 17.07
N PHE A 41 21.61 5.14 18.11
CA PHE A 41 22.76 5.81 18.69
C PHE A 41 24.01 5.45 17.88
N VAL A 42 24.72 6.46 17.41
CA VAL A 42 25.96 6.32 16.65
C VAL A 42 27.12 6.47 17.63
N GLY A 43 27.85 5.39 17.85
CA GLY A 43 29.01 5.34 18.75
C GLY A 43 30.33 5.23 17.99
N HIS A 44 31.45 5.54 18.66
CA HIS A 44 32.79 5.45 18.07
C HIS A 44 33.24 4.02 17.72
N GLY A 45 32.57 2.99 18.27
CA GLY A 45 32.85 1.57 17.99
C GLY A 45 31.68 0.85 17.34
N GLU A 46 30.50 0.89 17.97
CA GLU A 46 29.31 0.22 17.45
C GLU A 46 28.07 1.10 17.60
N ASN A 47 27.15 0.97 16.64
CA ASN A 47 25.84 1.59 16.73
C ASN A 47 24.95 0.79 17.68
N ARG A 48 24.02 1.48 18.34
CA ARG A 48 23.03 0.86 19.23
C ARG A 48 21.63 1.29 18.85
N ASP A 49 20.80 0.30 18.53
CA ASP A 49 19.41 0.50 18.16
C ASP A 49 18.51 0.17 19.34
N ILE A 50 17.71 1.14 19.76
CA ILE A 50 16.78 1.01 20.88
C ILE A 50 15.39 1.32 20.38
N THR A 51 14.48 0.38 20.57
CA THR A 51 13.07 0.56 20.24
C THR A 51 12.28 0.77 21.51
N ILE A 52 11.58 1.90 21.59
CA ILE A 52 10.75 2.26 22.72
C ILE A 52 9.29 2.29 22.27
N GLU A 53 8.49 1.36 22.77
CA GLU A 53 7.07 1.24 22.37
C GLU A 53 6.22 2.36 22.94
N VAL A 54 6.52 2.82 24.16
CA VAL A 54 5.70 3.78 24.90
C VAL A 54 6.52 5.02 25.27
N LYS A 55 5.92 6.21 25.19
CA LYS A 55 6.54 7.48 25.66
C LYS A 55 7.87 7.87 24.99
N GLY A 56 8.13 7.45 23.75
CA GLY A 56 9.37 7.81 23.04
C GLY A 56 9.65 9.33 22.94
N LYS A 57 8.63 10.19 22.94
CA LYS A 57 8.83 11.66 22.99
C LYS A 57 9.39 12.16 24.32
N GLU A 58 9.03 11.51 25.44
CA GLU A 58 9.60 11.83 26.75
C GLU A 58 11.08 11.45 26.78
N VAL A 59 11.42 10.30 26.18
CA VAL A 59 12.81 9.84 26.09
C VAL A 59 13.66 10.75 25.20
N GLU A 60 13.11 11.22 24.07
CA GLU A 60 13.74 12.27 23.26
C GLU A 60 14.08 13.50 24.11
N GLN A 61 13.14 13.99 24.93
CA GLN A 61 13.38 15.14 25.80
C GLN A 61 14.47 14.88 26.84
N VAL A 62 14.48 13.69 27.44
CA VAL A 62 15.54 13.30 28.40
C VAL A 62 16.91 13.35 27.72
N ILE A 63 17.03 12.81 26.50
CA ILE A 63 18.29 12.82 25.74
C ILE A 63 18.70 14.26 25.43
N ARG A 64 17.78 15.10 24.93
CA ARG A 64 18.09 16.52 24.62
C ARG A 64 18.56 17.32 25.84
N ASN A 65 18.03 17.01 27.02
CA ASN A 65 18.32 17.76 28.24
C ASN A 65 19.55 17.26 28.99
N HIS A 66 19.91 15.97 28.84
CA HIS A 66 20.96 15.32 29.63
C HIS A 66 22.14 14.79 28.81
N SER A 67 22.13 14.97 27.50
CA SER A 67 23.25 14.61 26.62
C SER A 67 23.70 15.80 25.78
N SER A 68 25.00 15.87 25.50
CA SER A 68 25.60 16.87 24.60
C SER A 68 25.66 16.39 23.14
N MET A 69 24.93 15.34 22.80
CA MET A 69 24.99 14.68 21.51
C MET A 69 24.07 15.32 20.48
N GLU A 70 24.38 15.15 19.19
CA GLU A 70 23.51 15.64 18.13
C GLU A 70 22.24 14.77 18.00
N VAL A 71 21.06 15.40 18.09
CA VAL A 71 19.77 14.71 18.04
C VAL A 71 19.07 14.97 16.70
N ASN A 72 19.06 13.95 15.83
CA ASN A 72 18.48 13.99 14.49
C ASN A 72 17.12 13.30 14.44
N VAL A 73 16.04 14.07 14.31
CA VAL A 73 14.67 13.52 14.23
C VAL A 73 14.26 13.34 12.77
N VAL A 74 13.93 12.11 12.40
CA VAL A 74 13.47 11.76 11.05
C VAL A 74 12.10 12.38 10.78
N LYS A 75 12.05 13.38 9.89
CA LYS A 75 10.79 14.01 9.48
C LYS A 75 10.02 13.10 8.53
N ARG A 76 8.95 12.49 9.04
CA ARG A 76 8.01 11.72 8.21
C ARG A 76 6.98 12.63 7.52
N PRO A 77 6.82 12.53 6.19
CA PRO A 77 5.78 13.27 5.48
C PRO A 77 4.38 12.82 5.90
N VAL A 78 3.46 13.77 6.04
CA VAL A 78 2.12 13.59 6.64
C VAL A 78 1.30 12.51 5.94
N TRP A 79 1.49 12.31 4.63
CA TRP A 79 0.81 11.27 3.85
C TRP A 79 1.04 9.83 4.36
N THR A 80 2.10 9.58 5.14
CA THR A 80 2.42 8.25 5.68
C THR A 80 1.60 7.91 6.92
N LYS A 81 0.90 8.91 7.46
CA LYS A 81 -0.07 8.77 8.54
C LYS A 81 -1.43 8.31 8.03
N VAL A 82 -1.70 8.46 6.73
CA VAL A 82 -2.95 8.04 6.10
C VAL A 82 -2.93 6.51 5.96
N LEU A 83 -4.00 5.85 6.43
CA LEU A 83 -4.13 4.40 6.36
C LEU A 83 -4.00 3.93 4.90
N GLY A 84 -3.31 2.82 4.67
CA GLY A 84 -3.05 2.28 3.33
C GLY A 84 -1.85 2.91 2.59
N TYR A 85 -1.56 4.20 2.78
CA TYR A 85 -0.36 4.85 2.23
C TYR A 85 0.92 4.54 3.02
N ARG A 86 0.78 4.00 4.24
CA ARG A 86 1.89 3.59 5.10
C ARG A 86 2.81 2.55 4.47
N SER A 87 2.26 1.64 3.66
CA SER A 87 3.03 0.50 3.12
C SER A 87 3.93 0.84 1.94
N GLN A 88 3.77 2.02 1.32
CA GLN A 88 4.36 2.40 0.02
C GLN A 88 4.19 1.39 -1.14
N THR A 89 3.40 0.34 -0.95
CA THR A 89 3.09 -0.62 -2.01
C THR A 89 2.01 -0.05 -2.94
N SER A 90 2.23 -0.13 -4.25
CA SER A 90 1.37 0.54 -5.24
C SER A 90 -0.09 0.08 -5.19
N TRP A 91 -0.33 -1.20 -4.94
CA TRP A 91 -1.69 -1.75 -4.82
C TRP A 91 -2.43 -1.23 -3.59
N LYS A 92 -1.81 -1.25 -2.40
CA LYS A 92 -2.44 -0.74 -1.18
C LYS A 92 -2.70 0.76 -1.26
N MET A 93 -1.83 1.52 -1.91
CA MET A 93 -2.06 2.95 -2.18
C MET A 93 -3.23 3.17 -3.16
N PHE A 94 -3.37 2.34 -4.19
CA PHE A 94 -4.49 2.43 -5.14
C PHE A 94 -5.82 2.18 -4.42
N VAL A 95 -5.92 1.06 -3.67
CA VAL A 95 -7.12 0.72 -2.90
C VAL A 95 -7.47 1.81 -1.90
N ALA A 96 -6.49 2.31 -1.15
CA ALA A 96 -6.68 3.42 -0.21
C ALA A 96 -7.21 4.68 -0.93
N SER A 97 -6.60 5.06 -2.07
CA SER A 97 -7.04 6.21 -2.87
C SER A 97 -8.51 6.08 -3.25
N THR A 98 -8.92 4.91 -3.75
CA THR A 98 -10.31 4.63 -4.15
C THR A 98 -11.27 4.73 -2.98
N VAL A 99 -10.93 4.16 -1.82
CA VAL A 99 -11.76 4.24 -0.60
C VAL A 99 -11.91 5.69 -0.13
N TYR A 100 -10.82 6.46 -0.08
CA TYR A 100 -10.89 7.87 0.32
C TYR A 100 -11.70 8.72 -0.67
N THR A 101 -11.62 8.44 -1.98
CA THR A 101 -12.49 9.11 -2.94
C THR A 101 -13.96 8.77 -2.73
N LEU A 102 -14.31 7.52 -2.42
CA LEU A 102 -15.70 7.14 -2.15
C LEU A 102 -16.24 7.87 -0.93
N ILE A 103 -15.46 7.92 0.16
CA ILE A 103 -15.83 8.66 1.36
C ILE A 103 -16.05 10.15 1.03
N LEU A 104 -15.13 10.75 0.28
CA LEU A 104 -15.24 12.15 -0.13
C LEU A 104 -16.46 12.39 -1.02
N LEU A 105 -16.75 11.50 -1.98
CA LEU A 105 -17.91 11.60 -2.85
C LEU A 105 -19.22 11.46 -2.07
N PHE A 106 -19.28 10.59 -1.07
CA PHE A 106 -20.45 10.44 -0.21
C PHE A 106 -20.71 11.70 0.62
N ILE A 107 -19.64 12.27 1.20
CA ILE A 107 -19.71 13.55 1.90
C ILE A 107 -20.17 14.65 0.92
N LEU A 108 -19.59 14.70 -0.28
CA LEU A 108 -19.93 15.71 -1.27
C LEU A 108 -21.40 15.59 -1.73
N ASN A 109 -21.91 14.37 -1.93
CA ASN A 109 -23.31 14.12 -2.25
C ASN A 109 -24.25 14.63 -1.15
N ALA A 110 -23.86 14.49 0.12
CA ALA A 110 -24.64 15.01 1.24
C ALA A 110 -24.61 16.55 1.37
N LEU A 111 -23.55 17.21 0.89
CA LEU A 111 -23.42 18.67 0.93
C LEU A 111 -24.01 19.38 -0.30
N LEU A 112 -24.06 18.72 -1.46
CA LEU A 112 -24.49 19.33 -2.71
C LEU A 112 -26.01 19.25 -2.90
N PRO A 113 -26.65 20.30 -3.44
CA PRO A 113 -28.08 20.26 -3.75
C PRO A 113 -28.35 19.37 -4.97
N ALA A 114 -29.50 18.68 -4.97
CA ALA A 114 -29.92 17.77 -6.04
C ALA A 114 -29.92 18.41 -7.44
N SER A 115 -30.15 19.73 -7.54
CA SER A 115 -30.08 20.46 -8.81
C SER A 115 -28.71 20.38 -9.51
N THR A 116 -27.65 20.03 -8.79
CA THR A 116 -26.29 19.87 -9.34
C THR A 116 -25.99 18.46 -9.84
N HIS A 117 -26.81 17.45 -9.50
CA HIS A 117 -26.54 16.05 -9.81
C HIS A 117 -26.42 15.80 -11.31
N ASN A 118 -27.38 16.29 -12.11
CA ASN A 118 -27.36 16.15 -13.58
C ASN A 118 -26.12 16.79 -14.24
N PHE A 119 -25.66 17.92 -13.70
CA PHE A 119 -24.45 18.57 -14.19
C PHE A 119 -23.20 17.75 -13.84
N ILE A 120 -23.14 17.21 -12.62
CA ILE A 120 -22.03 16.40 -12.12
C ILE A 120 -21.93 15.08 -12.88
N THR A 121 -23.05 14.38 -13.10
CA THR A 121 -23.09 13.13 -13.86
C THR A 121 -22.73 13.36 -15.33
N GLY A 122 -23.24 14.42 -15.96
CA GLY A 122 -22.88 14.81 -17.32
C GLY A 122 -21.40 15.13 -17.48
N LEU A 123 -20.82 15.91 -16.56
CA LEU A 123 -19.39 16.20 -16.54
C LEU A 123 -18.57 14.93 -16.31
N SER A 124 -19.02 14.04 -15.43
CA SER A 124 -18.34 12.77 -15.16
C SER A 124 -18.31 11.86 -16.38
N LEU A 125 -19.41 11.76 -17.14
CA LEU A 125 -19.46 11.00 -18.39
C LEU A 125 -18.52 11.57 -19.45
N PHE A 126 -18.44 12.90 -19.58
CA PHE A 126 -17.50 13.55 -20.48
C PHE A 126 -16.04 13.24 -20.10
N LEU A 127 -15.69 13.33 -18.81
CA LEU A 127 -14.36 12.99 -18.31
C LEU A 127 -14.04 11.49 -18.44
N PHE A 128 -15.04 10.62 -18.32
CA PHE A 128 -14.91 9.19 -18.55
C PHE A 128 -14.51 8.90 -20.01
N LEU A 129 -15.17 9.54 -20.97
CA LEU A 129 -14.81 9.41 -22.40
C LEU A 129 -13.39 9.91 -22.69
N LEU A 130 -13.02 11.08 -22.16
CA LEU A 130 -11.66 11.60 -22.28
C LEU A 130 -10.63 10.66 -21.64
N SER A 131 -10.98 10.02 -20.52
CA SER A 131 -10.12 9.04 -19.86
C SER A 131 -9.91 7.79 -20.71
N ILE A 132 -10.95 7.28 -21.39
CA ILE A 132 -10.80 6.14 -22.31
C ILE A 132 -9.87 6.50 -23.48
N ILE A 133 -10.06 7.69 -24.08
CA ILE A 133 -9.20 8.16 -25.18
C ILE A 133 -7.75 8.30 -24.70
N GLY A 134 -7.54 8.93 -23.53
CA GLY A 134 -6.22 9.05 -22.91
C GLY A 134 -5.58 7.71 -22.59
N PHE A 135 -6.36 6.72 -22.15
CA PHE A 135 -5.89 5.37 -21.91
C PHE A 135 -5.39 4.69 -23.19
N LEU A 136 -6.17 4.73 -24.27
CA LEU A 136 -5.79 4.18 -25.57
C LEU A 136 -4.52 4.82 -26.13
N VAL A 137 -4.44 6.16 -26.10
CA VAL A 137 -3.24 6.90 -26.53
C VAL A 137 -2.04 6.58 -25.63
N GLY A 138 -2.26 6.46 -24.33
CA GLY A 138 -1.23 6.18 -23.34
C GLY A 138 -0.64 4.77 -23.43
N LEU A 139 -1.41 3.78 -23.90
CA LEU A 139 -0.91 2.44 -24.21
C LEU A 139 0.08 2.46 -25.38
N ILE A 140 -0.18 3.28 -26.41
CA ILE A 140 0.68 3.44 -27.58
C ILE A 140 1.92 4.27 -27.23
N LYS A 141 1.73 5.48 -26.68
CA LYS A 141 2.81 6.39 -26.27
C LYS A 141 2.54 6.96 -24.86
N PRO A 142 3.08 6.32 -23.80
CA PRO A 142 2.83 6.75 -22.41
C PRO A 142 3.36 8.16 -22.10
N LYS A 143 4.32 8.66 -22.90
CA LYS A 143 4.93 9.98 -22.72
C LYS A 143 3.97 11.16 -22.94
N TRP A 144 2.97 10.98 -23.80
CA TRP A 144 1.99 12.03 -24.15
C TRP A 144 0.98 12.28 -23.05
N VAL A 145 0.70 11.24 -22.27
CA VAL A 145 -0.44 11.18 -21.38
C VAL A 145 -0.03 11.31 -19.90
N LEU A 146 1.26 11.07 -19.60
CA LEU A 146 1.84 11.22 -18.27
C LEU A 146 2.98 12.28 -18.26
N PRO A 147 2.68 13.58 -18.49
CA PRO A 147 3.72 14.61 -18.53
C PRO A 147 4.38 14.83 -17.17
N LYS A 148 3.63 14.72 -16.06
CA LYS A 148 4.07 15.05 -14.69
C LYS A 148 4.80 13.93 -13.94
N PHE A 149 4.92 12.74 -14.51
CA PHE A 149 5.54 11.60 -13.82
C PHE A 149 7.02 11.42 -14.22
N LYS A 150 7.89 11.22 -13.22
CA LYS A 150 9.33 10.94 -13.41
C LYS A 150 9.56 9.66 -14.22
N VAL A 151 8.70 8.65 -14.03
CA VAL A 151 8.78 7.35 -14.73
C VAL A 151 7.50 7.15 -15.55
N LYS A 152 7.66 7.10 -16.88
CA LYS A 152 6.58 7.06 -17.87
C LYS A 152 6.46 5.65 -18.47
N THR A 153 5.76 4.75 -17.77
CA THR A 153 5.58 3.34 -18.16
C THR A 153 4.12 3.02 -18.48
N ARG A 154 3.89 2.01 -19.34
CA ARG A 154 2.55 1.52 -19.68
C ARG A 154 1.77 1.03 -18.46
N LYS A 155 2.46 0.36 -17.52
CA LYS A 155 1.87 -0.08 -16.24
C LYS A 155 1.28 1.11 -15.46
N ARG A 156 1.97 2.25 -15.45
CA ARG A 156 1.50 3.43 -14.73
C ARG A 156 0.31 4.09 -15.41
N VAL A 157 0.28 4.12 -16.75
CA VAL A 157 -0.89 4.56 -17.53
C VAL A 157 -2.10 3.70 -17.16
N LEU A 158 -1.92 2.38 -17.11
CA LEU A 158 -2.98 1.45 -16.73
C LEU A 158 -3.57 1.81 -15.36
N PHE A 159 -2.74 1.87 -14.31
CA PHE A 159 -3.24 2.17 -12.97
C PHE A 159 -3.86 3.56 -12.85
N SER A 160 -3.28 4.60 -13.49
CA SER A 160 -3.81 5.96 -13.38
C SER A 160 -5.12 6.16 -14.12
N TYR A 161 -5.25 5.62 -15.33
CA TYR A 161 -6.47 5.76 -16.12
C TYR A 161 -7.57 4.82 -15.64
N LEU A 162 -7.21 3.63 -15.16
CA LEU A 162 -8.17 2.74 -14.50
C LEU A 162 -8.76 3.41 -13.25
N TYR A 163 -7.94 4.11 -12.46
CA TYR A 163 -8.43 4.89 -11.33
C TYR A 163 -9.41 5.99 -11.75
N LEU A 164 -9.09 6.77 -12.79
CA LEU A 164 -9.96 7.83 -13.29
C LEU A 164 -11.30 7.28 -13.80
N ILE A 165 -11.25 6.16 -14.53
CA ILE A 165 -12.43 5.46 -15.02
C ILE A 165 -13.30 5.01 -13.84
N LEU A 166 -12.72 4.30 -12.87
CA LEU A 166 -13.46 3.84 -11.69
C LEU A 166 -14.04 5.01 -10.89
N SER A 167 -13.28 6.09 -10.69
CA SER A 167 -13.76 7.29 -10.02
C SER A 167 -14.95 7.91 -10.73
N CYS A 168 -14.97 7.95 -12.07
CA CYS A 168 -16.12 8.45 -12.83
C CYS A 168 -17.33 7.52 -12.71
N LEU A 169 -17.12 6.20 -12.76
CA LEU A 169 -18.21 5.23 -12.56
C LEU A 169 -18.85 5.37 -11.16
N PHE A 170 -18.04 5.58 -10.12
CA PHE A 170 -18.55 5.82 -8.78
C PHE A 170 -19.31 7.15 -8.66
N ILE A 171 -18.88 8.20 -9.36
CA ILE A 171 -19.63 9.47 -9.39
C ILE A 171 -21.01 9.25 -10.02
N VAL A 172 -21.08 8.57 -11.17
CA VAL A 172 -22.38 8.24 -11.79
C VAL A 172 -23.23 7.40 -10.84
N GLY A 173 -22.66 6.37 -10.20
CA GLY A 173 -23.43 5.52 -9.28
C GLY A 173 -23.95 6.21 -8.01
N ILE A 174 -23.27 7.25 -7.51
CA ILE A 174 -23.68 7.98 -6.29
C ILE A 174 -24.64 9.14 -6.61
N PHE A 175 -24.45 9.81 -7.75
CA PHE A 175 -25.17 11.03 -8.13
C PHE A 175 -26.25 10.81 -9.19
N SER A 176 -26.38 9.61 -9.77
CA SER A 176 -27.54 9.27 -10.59
C SER A 176 -28.74 9.09 -9.68
N ASP A 177 -29.64 10.07 -9.70
CA ASP A 177 -30.97 9.88 -9.17
C ASP A 177 -31.62 8.74 -9.97
N GLU A 178 -32.14 7.73 -9.28
CA GLU A 178 -32.77 6.55 -9.87
C GLU A 178 -34.08 6.95 -10.57
N GLU A 179 -33.95 7.57 -11.75
CA GLU A 179 -35.05 7.80 -12.66
C GLU A 179 -35.40 6.42 -13.24
N SER A 180 -36.47 5.84 -12.69
CA SER A 180 -37.08 4.61 -13.18
C SER A 180 -37.28 4.73 -14.68
N THR A 181 -36.44 4.06 -15.46
CA THR A 181 -36.54 3.99 -16.92
C THR A 181 -37.67 3.04 -17.28
N SER A 182 -38.91 3.46 -17.06
CA SER A 182 -40.04 2.89 -17.81
C SER A 182 -40.01 3.52 -19.21
N THR A 183 -39.42 2.79 -20.15
CA THR A 183 -39.61 3.03 -21.58
C THR A 183 -41.11 2.94 -21.91
N PRO A 184 -41.66 3.87 -22.70
CA PRO A 184 -42.76 3.54 -23.59
C PRO A 184 -42.29 3.71 -25.04
N ALA A 185 -42.18 2.59 -25.73
CA ALA A 185 -42.32 2.58 -27.18
C ALA A 185 -43.80 2.83 -27.49
N SER A 186 -44.13 3.91 -28.22
CA SER A 186 -44.91 3.83 -29.48
C SER A 186 -45.23 5.22 -30.05
N THR A 187 -44.87 5.38 -31.33
CA THR A 187 -45.65 6.03 -32.40
C THR A 187 -45.90 7.55 -32.37
N GLN A 188 -45.13 8.20 -33.25
CA GLN A 188 -45.44 9.44 -33.98
C GLN A 188 -46.88 9.45 -34.54
N ILE A 189 -47.69 10.46 -34.18
CA ILE A 189 -48.63 11.12 -35.12
C ILE A 189 -48.66 12.63 -34.81
N SER A 190 -48.35 13.40 -35.83
CA SER A 190 -48.51 14.85 -35.95
C SER A 190 -49.97 15.19 -36.24
N SER A 191 -50.54 16.19 -35.55
CA SER A 191 -51.46 17.16 -36.18
C SER A 191 -51.82 18.31 -35.23
N SER A 192 -51.49 19.51 -35.68
CA SER A 192 -51.96 20.82 -35.25
C SER A 192 -53.49 20.92 -35.13
N GLN A 193 -53.99 21.71 -34.17
CA GLN A 193 -54.66 23.01 -34.41
C GLN A 193 -55.40 23.56 -33.17
N ASN A 194 -55.28 24.88 -33.02
CA ASN A 194 -56.14 25.86 -32.34
C ASN A 194 -57.55 25.41 -31.91
N SER A 195 -57.99 25.84 -30.71
CA SER A 195 -58.94 26.96 -30.58
C SER A 195 -59.36 27.27 -29.12
N VAL A 196 -59.23 28.56 -28.79
CA VAL A 196 -60.24 29.44 -28.14
C VAL A 196 -60.84 29.02 -26.79
N THR A 197 -60.37 29.73 -25.76
CA THR A 197 -61.14 30.48 -24.74
C THR A 197 -62.63 30.17 -24.58
N VAL A 198 -63.09 29.97 -23.35
CA VAL A 198 -64.04 30.87 -22.64
C VAL A 198 -64.27 30.36 -21.21
N ALA A 199 -64.29 31.32 -20.29
CA ALA A 199 -64.50 31.17 -18.86
C ALA A 199 -65.86 30.56 -18.49
N SER A 200 -65.91 29.89 -17.35
CA SER A 200 -67.14 29.76 -16.55
C SER A 200 -66.78 29.89 -15.07
N LYS A 201 -67.47 30.80 -14.40
CA LYS A 201 -67.41 31.08 -12.97
C LYS A 201 -68.84 30.93 -12.43
N LYS A 202 -68.95 30.21 -11.29
CA LYS A 202 -70.06 30.19 -10.31
C LYS A 202 -71.36 29.52 -10.76
N ASP A 203 -72.17 28.88 -9.90
CA ASP A 203 -72.26 28.67 -8.45
C ASP A 203 -73.23 27.48 -8.22
N GLY A 204 -73.09 26.74 -7.10
CA GLY A 204 -74.24 26.31 -6.27
C GLY A 204 -74.75 24.85 -6.27
N ALA A 205 -74.66 24.25 -5.07
CA ALA A 205 -75.60 23.31 -4.42
C ALA A 205 -75.80 21.89 -5.01
N ASP A 206 -76.05 20.79 -4.28
CA ASP A 206 -76.04 20.41 -2.86
C ASP A 206 -76.27 18.86 -2.80
N SER A 207 -75.68 18.22 -1.79
CA SER A 207 -76.01 16.95 -1.10
C SER A 207 -76.18 15.57 -1.78
N SER A 208 -75.50 14.59 -1.13
CA SER A 208 -75.76 13.13 -1.00
C SER A 208 -75.52 12.25 -2.25
N GLU A 209 -74.76 11.16 -2.23
CA GLU A 209 -74.85 9.97 -1.37
C GLU A 209 -73.52 9.23 -1.15
N GLN A 210 -73.60 8.25 -0.27
CA GLN A 210 -72.58 7.59 0.53
C GLN A 210 -72.15 6.22 -0.04
N LYS A 211 -70.83 6.01 -0.16
CA LYS A 211 -70.04 4.82 0.24
C LYS A 211 -70.38 3.43 -0.36
N VAL A 212 -69.52 2.91 -1.25
CA VAL A 212 -68.82 1.57 -1.22
C VAL A 212 -67.70 1.67 -2.27
N GLU A 213 -66.41 1.70 -1.96
CA GLU A 213 -65.51 0.52 -1.98
C GLU A 213 -64.21 0.89 -1.26
N LYS A 214 -63.89 0.19 -0.18
CA LYS A 214 -62.60 0.24 0.49
C LYS A 214 -62.26 -1.20 0.85
N ASN A 215 -61.59 -1.93 -0.04
CA ASN A 215 -61.11 -3.29 0.24
C ASN A 215 -59.89 -3.76 -0.58
N ASP A 216 -59.16 -2.86 -1.29
CA ASP A 216 -57.93 -3.25 -2.01
C ASP A 216 -56.62 -2.75 -1.36
N SER A 217 -56.67 -1.86 -0.38
CA SER A 217 -55.48 -1.21 0.18
C SER A 217 -54.80 -1.95 1.36
N ASP A 218 -55.44 -2.94 1.98
CA ASP A 218 -54.83 -3.70 3.11
C ASP A 218 -54.01 -4.92 2.67
N LYS A 219 -54.25 -5.46 1.46
CA LYS A 219 -53.50 -6.62 0.95
C LYS A 219 -52.14 -6.21 0.38
N ALA A 220 -52.08 -5.07 -0.33
CA ALA A 220 -50.84 -4.53 -0.89
C ALA A 220 -49.82 -4.14 0.18
N VAL A 221 -50.26 -3.54 1.30
CA VAL A 221 -49.37 -3.12 2.40
C VAL A 221 -48.81 -4.32 3.18
N LYS A 222 -49.53 -5.44 3.23
CA LYS A 222 -49.08 -6.67 3.89
C LYS A 222 -48.06 -7.44 3.05
N GLU A 223 -48.23 -7.45 1.73
CA GLU A 223 -47.28 -8.07 0.80
C GLU A 223 -45.94 -7.30 0.77
N GLU A 224 -45.98 -5.97 0.78
CA GLU A 224 -44.78 -5.12 0.75
C GLU A 224 -43.97 -5.20 2.06
N LYS A 225 -44.63 -5.34 3.22
CA LYS A 225 -43.96 -5.60 4.51
C LYS A 225 -43.31 -6.98 4.56
N LYS A 226 -43.93 -7.99 3.93
CA LYS A 226 -43.36 -9.34 3.87
C LYS A 226 -42.12 -9.37 2.97
N GLN A 227 -42.15 -8.70 1.82
CA GLN A 227 -41.01 -8.60 0.91
C GLN A 227 -39.83 -7.84 1.52
N LYS A 228 -40.08 -6.74 2.24
CA LYS A 228 -39.01 -6.00 2.95
C LYS A 228 -38.37 -6.82 4.09
N ALA A 229 -39.15 -7.67 4.77
CA ALA A 229 -38.61 -8.57 5.79
C ALA A 229 -37.76 -9.71 5.19
N GLU A 230 -38.18 -10.28 4.05
CA GLU A 230 -37.40 -11.28 3.32
C GLU A 230 -36.09 -10.71 2.76
N GLU A 231 -36.10 -9.49 2.24
CA GLU A 231 -34.90 -8.82 1.74
C GLU A 231 -33.90 -8.50 2.87
N GLN A 232 -34.39 -8.07 4.04
CA GLN A 232 -33.54 -7.85 5.21
C GLN A 232 -32.92 -9.15 5.72
N ALA A 233 -33.68 -10.25 5.76
CA ALA A 233 -33.16 -11.56 6.13
C ALA A 233 -32.09 -12.07 5.14
N ALA A 234 -32.29 -11.88 3.84
CA ALA A 234 -31.32 -12.25 2.81
C ALA A 234 -30.03 -11.43 2.90
N LYS A 235 -30.12 -10.12 3.19
CA LYS A 235 -28.95 -9.24 3.40
C LYS A 235 -28.16 -9.63 4.64
N GLU A 236 -28.83 -10.02 5.72
CA GLU A 236 -28.17 -10.48 6.94
C GLU A 236 -27.46 -11.83 6.76
N GLU A 237 -28.08 -12.76 6.03
CA GLU A 237 -27.46 -14.04 5.69
C GLU A 237 -26.24 -13.86 4.78
N ALA A 238 -26.31 -12.97 3.78
CA ALA A 238 -25.19 -12.64 2.91
C ALA A 238 -24.02 -12.01 3.69
N LYS A 239 -24.32 -11.13 4.65
CA LYS A 239 -23.31 -10.52 5.53
C LYS A 239 -22.61 -11.57 6.41
N ARG A 240 -23.37 -12.50 7.01
CA ARG A 240 -22.81 -13.59 7.81
C ARG A 240 -21.91 -14.52 6.99
N LYS A 241 -22.30 -14.85 5.75
CA LYS A 241 -21.47 -15.66 4.84
C LYS A 241 -20.17 -14.95 4.44
N ALA A 242 -20.21 -13.63 4.22
CA ALA A 242 -19.03 -12.83 3.93
C ALA A 242 -18.07 -12.72 5.13
N GLU A 243 -18.60 -12.52 6.33
CA GLU A 243 -17.80 -12.49 7.57
C GLU A 243 -17.15 -13.85 7.86
N GLU A 244 -17.86 -14.96 7.62
CA GLU A 244 -17.29 -16.31 7.78
C GLU A 244 -16.19 -16.61 6.75
N GLN A 245 -16.33 -16.14 5.51
CA GLN A 245 -15.28 -16.27 4.49
C GLN A 245 -14.04 -15.43 4.84
N ALA A 246 -14.23 -14.20 5.32
CA ALA A 246 -13.12 -13.35 5.77
C ALA A 246 -12.37 -13.97 6.96
N ALA A 247 -13.08 -14.53 7.94
CA ALA A 247 -12.46 -15.21 9.08
C ALA A 247 -11.66 -16.47 8.66
N LYS A 248 -12.15 -17.22 7.67
CA LYS A 248 -11.43 -18.38 7.10
C LYS A 248 -10.19 -17.98 6.31
N GLU A 249 -10.19 -16.80 5.68
CA GLU A 249 -9.04 -16.27 4.95
C GLU A 249 -7.96 -15.76 5.91
N GLU A 250 -8.34 -15.06 6.99
CA GLU A 250 -7.41 -14.67 8.05
C GLU A 250 -6.74 -15.87 8.74
N ASP A 251 -7.49 -16.93 9.08
CA ASP A 251 -6.89 -18.15 9.67
C ASP A 251 -5.91 -18.85 8.73
N ARG A 252 -6.16 -18.80 7.41
CA ARG A 252 -5.23 -19.33 6.40
C ARG A 252 -3.96 -18.48 6.29
N ASP A 253 -4.08 -17.17 6.33
CA ASP A 253 -2.94 -16.26 6.29
C ASP A 253 -2.07 -16.36 7.55
N VAL A 254 -2.68 -16.51 8.73
CA VAL A 254 -1.96 -16.75 9.99
C VAL A 254 -1.20 -18.07 9.94
N LYS A 255 -1.83 -19.16 9.47
CA LYS A 255 -1.15 -20.46 9.30
C LYS A 255 -0.02 -20.40 8.27
N ALA A 256 -0.20 -19.67 7.18
CA ALA A 256 0.86 -19.50 6.16
C ALA A 256 2.06 -18.72 6.72
N GLN A 257 1.81 -17.67 7.52
CA GLN A 257 2.88 -16.90 8.18
C GLN A 257 3.62 -17.74 9.23
N GLU A 258 2.91 -18.55 10.02
CA GLU A 258 3.54 -19.44 11.00
C GLU A 258 4.41 -20.50 10.33
N GLN A 259 3.94 -21.09 9.23
CA GLN A 259 4.72 -22.07 8.47
C GLN A 259 5.97 -21.45 7.83
N ALA A 260 5.85 -20.25 7.25
CA ALA A 260 7.00 -19.53 6.70
C ALA A 260 8.03 -19.16 7.78
N ALA A 261 7.57 -18.76 8.98
CA ALA A 261 8.45 -18.47 10.11
C ALA A 261 9.19 -19.72 10.62
N LYS A 262 8.52 -20.89 10.65
CA LYS A 262 9.15 -22.17 10.99
C LYS A 262 10.20 -22.58 9.97
N GLU A 263 9.91 -22.48 8.67
CA GLU A 263 10.88 -22.78 7.60
C GLU A 263 12.10 -21.84 7.62
N GLU A 264 11.90 -20.55 7.91
CA GLU A 264 13.00 -19.59 8.03
C GLU A 264 13.89 -19.89 9.26
N ALA A 265 13.29 -20.24 10.39
CA ALA A 265 14.02 -20.62 11.60
C ALA A 265 14.84 -21.90 11.38
N GLU A 266 14.27 -22.89 10.69
CA GLU A 266 14.96 -24.14 10.37
C GLU A 266 16.12 -23.91 9.39
N ARG A 267 15.93 -23.05 8.37
CA ARG A 267 17.03 -22.64 7.47
C ARG A 267 18.18 -21.98 8.23
N LYS A 268 17.87 -21.06 9.16
CA LYS A 268 18.91 -20.39 9.97
C LYS A 268 19.64 -21.36 10.88
N ALA A 269 18.94 -22.33 11.49
CA ALA A 269 19.55 -23.36 12.31
C ALA A 269 20.47 -24.29 11.49
N GLN A 270 20.06 -24.71 10.30
CA GLN A 270 20.90 -25.51 9.40
C GLN A 270 22.14 -24.74 8.92
N GLN A 271 22.00 -23.45 8.64
CA GLN A 271 23.11 -22.59 8.20
C GLN A 271 24.14 -22.36 9.32
N GLN A 272 23.68 -22.23 10.57
CA GLN A 272 24.54 -22.16 11.75
C GLN A 272 25.24 -23.50 12.04
N ALA A 273 24.54 -24.63 11.90
CA ALA A 273 25.14 -25.96 12.07
C ALA A 273 26.20 -26.27 11.00
N ALA A 274 25.96 -25.90 9.75
CA ALA A 274 26.93 -26.05 8.66
C ALA A 274 28.19 -25.18 8.87
N SER A 275 28.02 -23.99 9.47
CA SER A 275 29.13 -23.08 9.79
C SER A 275 30.01 -23.62 10.94
N GLN A 276 29.44 -24.40 11.87
CA GLN A 276 30.17 -25.05 12.96
C GLN A 276 30.88 -26.36 12.54
N GLN A 277 30.38 -27.06 11.52
CA GLN A 277 31.08 -28.22 10.96
C GLN A 277 32.29 -27.83 10.08
N ALA A 278 32.25 -26.65 9.44
CA ALA A 278 33.37 -26.13 8.65
C ALA A 278 34.59 -25.69 9.48
N THR A 279 34.43 -25.47 10.79
CA THR A 279 35.50 -25.00 11.68
C THR A 279 36.31 -26.13 12.34
N THR A 280 35.95 -27.40 12.15
CA THR A 280 36.64 -28.54 12.82
C THR A 280 37.52 -29.38 11.88
N SER A 281 37.60 -29.07 10.58
CA SER A 281 38.28 -29.94 9.59
C SER A 281 39.44 -29.32 8.81
N SER A 282 40.03 -28.19 9.24
CA SER A 282 41.16 -27.59 8.51
C SER A 282 42.26 -27.06 9.42
N SER A 283 42.95 -27.98 10.09
CA SER A 283 44.31 -27.77 10.60
C SER A 283 45.26 -28.67 9.82
N THR A 284 45.77 -28.21 8.67
CA THR A 284 47.11 -28.51 8.14
C THR A 284 47.35 -27.70 6.84
N SER A 285 48.55 -27.10 6.74
CA SER A 285 49.26 -26.55 5.56
C SER A 285 48.89 -25.18 4.97
N SER A 286 49.60 -24.14 5.44
CA SER A 286 50.47 -23.21 4.67
C SER A 286 50.04 -22.70 3.28
N SER A 287 49.54 -21.45 3.20
CA SER A 287 50.13 -20.30 2.48
C SER A 287 49.07 -19.27 2.04
N GLY A 288 49.30 -17.99 2.36
CA GLY A 288 48.58 -16.84 1.79
C GLY A 288 47.42 -16.32 2.64
N ASN A 289 47.66 -15.25 3.40
CA ASN A 289 46.68 -14.57 4.25
C ASN A 289 45.68 -13.77 3.38
N TYR A 290 44.55 -14.38 2.99
CA TYR A 290 43.43 -13.70 2.34
C TYR A 290 42.32 -13.45 3.37
N LYS A 291 42.10 -12.20 3.76
CA LYS A 291 40.87 -11.76 4.42
C LYS A 291 39.91 -11.28 3.34
N PRO A 292 38.66 -11.77 3.28
CA PRO A 292 37.64 -11.20 2.41
C PRO A 292 37.41 -9.74 2.83
N PHE A 293 37.77 -8.80 1.97
CA PHE A 293 37.38 -7.41 2.13
C PHE A 293 35.96 -7.27 1.56
N GLU A 294 35.02 -6.76 2.36
CA GLU A 294 33.69 -6.40 1.88
C GLU A 294 33.82 -5.17 0.99
N ASN A 295 33.71 -5.36 -0.32
CA ASN A 295 33.76 -4.26 -1.27
C ASN A 295 32.48 -3.41 -1.18
N ASP A 296 32.63 -2.09 -1.13
CA ASP A 296 31.50 -1.14 -1.21
C ASP A 296 30.93 -1.20 -2.64
N PRO A 297 29.66 -1.62 -2.83
CA PRO A 297 29.07 -1.72 -4.16
C PRO A 297 28.81 -0.40 -4.87
N SER A 298 29.16 0.72 -4.23
CA SER A 298 29.11 2.09 -4.77
C SER A 298 30.44 2.50 -5.42
N ASP A 299 31.50 1.70 -5.26
CA ASP A 299 32.79 1.92 -5.87
C ASP A 299 32.93 1.09 -7.16
N ASP A 300 32.82 1.78 -8.30
CA ASP A 300 33.04 1.18 -9.62
C ASP A 300 34.54 1.01 -9.95
N GLN A 301 35.45 1.49 -9.09
CA GLN A 301 36.89 1.28 -9.24
C GLN A 301 37.28 -0.11 -8.72
N GLN A 302 38.31 -0.70 -9.33
CA GLN A 302 38.95 -1.91 -8.83
C GLN A 302 39.84 -1.56 -7.62
N SER A 303 39.24 -0.98 -6.58
CA SER A 303 39.95 -0.62 -5.37
C SER A 303 39.84 -1.78 -4.36
N ASN A 304 40.99 -2.20 -3.83
CA ASN A 304 41.09 -2.96 -2.59
C ASN A 304 40.62 -4.43 -2.55
N MET A 305 41.00 -5.24 -3.54
CA MET A 305 41.13 -6.69 -3.32
C MET A 305 42.62 -7.08 -3.29
N SER A 306 43.02 -7.94 -2.33
CA SER A 306 44.37 -8.53 -2.33
C SER A 306 44.56 -9.54 -3.47
N CYS A 307 43.47 -9.93 -4.11
CA CYS A 307 43.44 -10.63 -5.40
C CYS A 307 43.19 -9.60 -6.50
N SER A 308 43.73 -9.78 -7.70
CA SER A 308 43.34 -8.96 -8.85
C SER A 308 41.92 -9.33 -9.27
N GLY A 309 40.90 -8.75 -8.63
CA GLY A 309 39.50 -9.06 -8.89
C GLY A 309 39.19 -8.83 -10.36
N GLN A 310 39.03 -9.90 -11.13
CA GLN A 310 38.83 -9.86 -12.57
C GLN A 310 37.38 -10.13 -12.95
N ILE A 311 36.51 -10.44 -11.98
CA ILE A 311 35.10 -10.73 -12.22
C ILE A 311 34.27 -9.52 -11.82
N LYS A 312 33.52 -8.95 -12.78
CA LYS A 312 32.63 -7.79 -12.54
C LYS A 312 31.20 -8.27 -12.32
N GLY A 313 30.68 -8.13 -11.12
CA GLY A 313 29.28 -8.40 -10.79
C GLY A 313 28.44 -7.13 -10.73
N ASN A 314 27.35 -7.04 -11.48
CA ASN A 314 26.41 -5.93 -11.33
C ASN A 314 25.46 -6.19 -10.16
N LYS A 315 25.51 -5.34 -9.12
CA LYS A 315 24.69 -5.51 -7.90
C LYS A 315 23.19 -5.56 -8.15
N ASN A 316 22.70 -4.80 -9.14
CA ASN A 316 21.27 -4.69 -9.43
C ASN A 316 20.73 -5.90 -10.19
N SER A 317 21.48 -6.42 -11.17
CA SER A 317 21.03 -7.57 -11.97
C SER A 317 21.44 -8.91 -11.38
N LYS A 318 22.37 -8.94 -10.42
CA LYS A 318 23.01 -10.16 -9.91
C LYS A 318 23.62 -11.01 -11.03
N ILE A 319 24.18 -10.36 -12.05
CA ILE A 319 24.90 -11.00 -13.15
C ILE A 319 26.39 -10.67 -13.02
N TYR A 320 27.26 -11.68 -13.14
CA TYR A 320 28.70 -11.49 -13.20
C TYR A 320 29.26 -11.68 -14.62
N HIS A 321 30.36 -11.00 -14.89
CA HIS A 321 31.05 -10.98 -16.18
C HIS A 321 32.52 -11.34 -15.98
N VAL A 322 33.02 -12.24 -16.82
CA VAL A 322 34.42 -12.68 -16.87
C VAL A 322 35.21 -11.85 -17.90
N PRO A 323 36.53 -11.65 -17.72
CA PRO A 323 37.36 -10.96 -18.71
C PRO A 323 37.30 -11.68 -20.06
N GLY A 324 37.10 -10.92 -21.14
CA GLY A 324 36.95 -11.46 -22.50
C GLY A 324 35.51 -11.82 -22.90
N GLY A 325 34.54 -11.77 -21.98
CA GLY A 325 33.11 -11.92 -22.30
C GLY A 325 32.54 -10.69 -23.01
N ALA A 326 31.49 -10.87 -23.83
CA ALA A 326 30.96 -9.81 -24.71
C ALA A 326 30.46 -8.55 -23.99
N TYR A 327 30.13 -8.69 -22.70
CA TYR A 327 29.58 -7.62 -21.85
C TYR A 327 30.52 -7.17 -20.73
N TYR A 328 31.75 -7.69 -20.68
CA TYR A 328 32.71 -7.37 -19.61
C TYR A 328 33.10 -5.88 -19.58
N ASP A 329 33.38 -5.29 -20.74
CA ASP A 329 33.78 -3.87 -20.84
C ASP A 329 32.60 -2.90 -20.78
N ARG A 330 31.38 -3.40 -21.06
CA ARG A 330 30.15 -2.59 -21.03
C ARG A 330 29.58 -2.44 -19.62
N THR A 331 29.99 -3.32 -18.71
CA THR A 331 29.54 -3.28 -17.31
C THR A 331 30.41 -2.27 -16.57
N GLN A 332 29.88 -1.07 -16.37
CA GLN A 332 30.60 0.08 -15.81
C GLN A 332 29.97 0.65 -14.53
N ASP A 333 28.71 0.27 -14.21
CA ASP A 333 27.97 0.84 -13.08
C ASP A 333 27.54 -0.23 -12.06
N ASN A 334 27.60 0.10 -10.77
CA ASN A 334 27.24 -0.73 -9.62
C ASN A 334 28.03 -2.05 -9.57
N ILE A 335 29.35 -1.94 -9.76
CA ILE A 335 30.25 -3.09 -9.86
C ILE A 335 30.60 -3.63 -8.47
N VAL A 336 30.48 -4.94 -8.31
CA VAL A 336 31.06 -5.71 -7.21
C VAL A 336 32.14 -6.61 -7.80
N TRP A 337 33.36 -6.43 -7.34
CA TRP A 337 34.52 -7.21 -7.80
C TRP A 337 34.63 -8.53 -7.04
N PHE A 338 34.88 -9.63 -7.77
CA PHE A 338 35.15 -10.95 -7.19
C PHE A 338 36.51 -11.50 -7.65
N CYS A 339 37.14 -12.32 -6.81
CA CYS A 339 38.40 -13.01 -7.13
C CYS A 339 38.19 -14.19 -8.08
N SER A 340 37.07 -14.89 -7.94
CA SER A 340 36.72 -16.06 -8.74
C SER A 340 35.23 -16.10 -9.07
N GLU A 341 34.87 -16.88 -10.09
CA GLU A 341 33.48 -17.14 -10.43
C GLU A 341 32.73 -17.89 -9.32
N ALA A 342 33.44 -18.77 -8.60
CA ALA A 342 32.88 -19.50 -7.47
C ALA A 342 32.44 -18.54 -6.35
N ASP A 343 33.22 -17.49 -6.08
CA ASP A 343 32.86 -16.46 -5.09
C ASP A 343 31.63 -15.66 -5.54
N ALA A 344 31.55 -15.32 -6.82
CA ALA A 344 30.40 -14.63 -7.39
C ALA A 344 29.12 -15.48 -7.27
N GLN A 345 29.22 -16.78 -7.58
CA GLN A 345 28.12 -17.73 -7.46
C GLN A 345 27.71 -17.95 -6.00
N ALA A 346 28.67 -18.06 -5.08
CA ALA A 346 28.41 -18.15 -3.64
C ALA A 346 27.73 -16.89 -3.10
N ALA A 347 28.05 -15.72 -3.66
CA ALA A 347 27.38 -14.44 -3.38
C ALA A 347 26.00 -14.28 -4.09
N GLY A 348 25.53 -15.33 -4.80
CA GLY A 348 24.22 -15.37 -5.44
C GLY A 348 24.16 -14.67 -6.81
N TYR A 349 25.29 -14.51 -7.49
CA TYR A 349 25.35 -13.96 -8.85
C TYR A 349 25.32 -15.10 -9.88
N ARG A 350 24.70 -14.84 -11.04
CA ARG A 350 24.64 -15.76 -12.17
C ARG A 350 25.55 -15.29 -13.29
N GLU A 351 26.12 -16.22 -14.05
CA GLU A 351 26.97 -15.92 -15.20
C GLU A 351 26.21 -15.18 -16.33
N SER A 352 26.91 -14.28 -17.03
CA SER A 352 26.46 -13.68 -18.29
C SER A 352 26.26 -14.76 -19.36
N GLN A 353 25.13 -14.73 -20.08
CA GLN A 353 24.84 -15.74 -21.11
C GLN A 353 25.62 -15.55 -22.43
N ARG A 354 26.42 -14.49 -22.56
CA ARG A 354 27.21 -14.15 -23.76
C ARG A 354 28.46 -13.36 -23.40
#